data_AF-A0A257WA89-F1
#
_entry.id   AF-A0A257WA89-F1
#
_cell.length_a   1.000
_cell.length_b   1.000
_cell.length_c   1.000
_cell.angle_alpha   90.00
_cell.angle_beta   90.00
_cell.angle_gamma   90.00
#
_symmetry.space_group_name_H-M   'P 1'
#
loop_
_entity.id
_entity.type
_entity.pdbx_description
1 polymer ?
#
loop_
_entity_poly.entity_id
_entity_poly.type
_entity_poly.pdbx_seq_one_letter_code
_entity_poly.pdbx_strand_id
1 'polypeptide(L)'
;MQKHEVQVNAIKDQIAALKDSLRDAGSATLRTRRNIAVSDLPGIIVDDSEAQKVGTWKQSTSYAPYIGVGYLSDNDEGKGEKTATFTPKIPKTGRYEVRVAFNAGRDRAESATVTILHADGEELKGIKMKTDSLKGLQFASLGTYRFEANGQGFVLISNAASQGYVTVDAVQFLPADEAAPSAPVVQPKESPAAVKLRKQLAELERELKTLQKDQPDRPEAMSVAEDTVPEDAKIHIRGSTRNLGASVPRGFIQAALRGAAPAIPAEASGRLQLAQWITSRENPLTARIMVNRVWHWLFGAGIVRTTDNFGSTGEAPSHPELLDHLALKFIEDGWSLKHLVKQMVMSRTYRMSSSAPALSQDPDNRLLSHMNRKRLDAECLRDAMLSAAGTLDRTFGGPGVSEVKAVDSNDQKIQNIEYGYQFLDTRRSLYTAAFRNVRHPLFEVFDFADINQPIAQRTTSTVATQALFLMNSPKVIEQARYAADRVLKSSPEMEPRIEAAFQSSLQRRPTANEKTQVRDFLESSQSGNATAEDVRDLWARFIQTLWSTPEFRFLD
;
A
#
# COMPACT_ATOMS: atom_id res chain seq x y z
N MET A 1 4.70 -13.74 2.44
CA MET A 1 3.52 -12.88 2.67
C MET A 1 2.22 -13.67 2.64
N GLN A 2 1.70 -14.12 1.48
CA GLN A 2 0.43 -14.89 1.45
C GLN A 2 0.41 -16.09 2.41
N LYS A 3 1.50 -16.89 2.46
CA LYS A 3 1.63 -17.99 3.44
C LYS A 3 1.56 -17.53 4.90
N HIS A 4 2.12 -16.35 5.20
CA HIS A 4 2.12 -15.77 6.53
C HIS A 4 0.74 -15.23 6.91
N GLU A 5 0.03 -14.56 5.99
CA GLU A 5 -1.35 -14.11 6.21
C GLU A 5 -2.30 -15.28 6.45
N VAL A 6 -2.16 -16.37 5.69
CA VAL A 6 -2.94 -17.60 5.89
C VAL A 6 -2.69 -18.19 7.28
N GLN A 7 -1.44 -18.22 7.74
CA GLN A 7 -1.09 -18.70 9.09
C GLN A 7 -1.67 -17.81 10.19
N VAL A 8 -1.54 -16.48 10.06
CA VAL A 8 -2.09 -15.51 11.01
C VAL A 8 -3.62 -15.64 11.10
N ASN A 9 -4.31 -15.75 9.96
CA ASN A 9 -5.76 -15.89 9.94
C ASN A 9 -6.19 -17.24 10.54
N ALA A 10 -5.51 -18.34 10.23
CA ALA A 10 -5.81 -19.64 10.82
C ALA A 10 -5.68 -19.65 12.35
N ILE A 11 -4.66 -19.00 12.92
CA ILE A 11 -4.51 -18.89 14.37
C ILE A 11 -5.59 -17.99 14.99
N LYS A 12 -5.97 -16.89 14.32
CA LYS A 12 -7.10 -16.04 14.77
C LYS A 12 -8.40 -16.83 14.82
N ASP A 13 -8.68 -17.66 13.81
CA ASP A 13 -9.86 -18.50 13.76
C ASP A 13 -9.86 -19.57 14.87
N GLN A 14 -8.70 -20.18 15.16
CA GLN A 14 -8.54 -21.13 16.27
C GLN A 14 -8.74 -20.47 17.64
N ILE A 15 -8.22 -19.26 17.83
CA ILE A 15 -8.43 -18.46 19.05
C ILE A 15 -9.92 -18.15 19.23
N ALA A 16 -10.62 -17.75 18.16
CA ALA A 16 -12.05 -17.48 18.21
C ALA A 16 -12.85 -18.74 18.61
N ALA A 17 -12.56 -19.88 17.97
CA ALA A 17 -13.21 -21.16 18.29
C ALA A 17 -12.95 -21.64 19.73
N LEU A 18 -11.73 -21.43 20.25
CA LEU A 18 -11.39 -21.76 21.64
C LEU A 18 -12.07 -20.83 22.65
N LYS A 19 -12.22 -19.54 22.32
CA LYS A 19 -12.98 -18.59 23.15
C LYS A 19 -14.45 -18.99 23.24
N ASP A 20 -15.05 -19.43 22.14
CA ASP A 20 -16.42 -19.94 22.16
C ASP A 20 -16.53 -21.26 22.94
N SER A 21 -15.58 -22.18 22.78
CA SER A 21 -15.53 -23.43 23.56
C SER A 21 -15.35 -23.19 25.06
N LEU A 22 -14.59 -22.16 25.46
CA LEU A 22 -14.39 -21.78 26.86
C LEU A 22 -15.67 -21.19 27.47
N ARG A 23 -16.46 -20.44 26.69
CA ARG A 23 -17.78 -19.94 27.11
C ARG A 23 -18.74 -21.09 27.40
N ASP A 24 -18.70 -22.15 26.60
CA ASP A 24 -19.53 -23.33 26.82
C ASP A 24 -19.12 -24.17 28.05
N ALA A 25 -17.81 -24.32 28.31
CA ALA A 25 -17.28 -25.16 29.38
C ALA A 25 -17.68 -24.70 30.81
N GLY A 26 -17.96 -23.41 31.01
CA GLY A 26 -18.39 -22.86 32.32
C GLY A 26 -19.85 -23.15 32.69
N SER A 27 -20.68 -23.57 31.73
CA SER A 27 -22.13 -23.79 31.91
C SER A 27 -22.54 -25.27 31.93
N ALA A 28 -21.61 -26.18 31.65
CA ALA A 28 -21.89 -27.60 31.40
C ALA A 28 -22.46 -28.36 32.60
N THR A 29 -22.12 -27.98 33.84
CA THR A 29 -22.63 -28.64 35.06
C THR A 29 -24.03 -28.19 35.47
N LEU A 30 -24.47 -26.98 35.10
CA LEU A 30 -25.84 -26.51 35.31
C LEU A 30 -26.80 -27.06 34.25
N ARG A 31 -26.30 -27.29 33.03
CA ARG A 31 -27.06 -27.83 31.89
C ARG A 31 -27.44 -29.31 32.01
N THR A 32 -26.89 -30.07 32.97
CA THR A 32 -27.27 -31.47 33.22
C THR A 32 -28.49 -31.63 34.13
N ARG A 33 -28.89 -30.58 34.86
CA ARG A 33 -30.09 -30.58 35.69
C ARG A 33 -31.30 -30.25 34.83
N ARG A 34 -32.41 -30.97 35.03
CA ARG A 34 -33.66 -30.70 34.30
C ARG A 34 -34.28 -29.35 34.71
N ASN A 35 -34.12 -28.97 35.97
CA ASN A 35 -34.61 -27.75 36.58
C ASN A 35 -33.46 -27.05 37.32
N ILE A 36 -33.29 -25.76 37.10
CA ILE A 36 -32.33 -24.90 37.82
C ILE A 36 -33.12 -24.03 38.81
N ALA A 37 -32.83 -24.17 40.10
CA ALA A 37 -33.47 -23.33 41.11
C ALA A 37 -32.99 -21.88 40.97
N VAL A 38 -33.88 -20.92 41.20
CA VAL A 38 -33.54 -19.48 41.19
C VAL A 38 -32.36 -19.17 42.12
N SER A 39 -32.28 -19.86 43.27
CA SER A 39 -31.19 -19.74 44.25
C SER A 39 -29.84 -20.31 43.77
N ASP A 40 -29.81 -21.13 42.72
CA ASP A 40 -28.58 -21.68 42.15
C ASP A 40 -27.87 -20.67 41.22
N LEU A 41 -28.54 -19.58 40.86
CA LEU A 41 -28.03 -18.55 39.95
C LEU A 41 -27.55 -17.32 40.74
N PRO A 42 -26.40 -16.74 40.38
CA PRO A 42 -25.91 -15.52 41.01
C PRO A 42 -26.74 -14.30 40.61
N GLY A 43 -26.74 -13.28 41.48
CA GLY A 43 -27.43 -12.02 41.22
C GLY A 43 -28.92 -12.06 41.57
N ILE A 44 -29.66 -11.08 41.06
CA ILE A 44 -31.10 -10.97 41.22
C ILE A 44 -31.75 -11.60 40.00
N ILE A 45 -32.62 -12.57 40.21
CA ILE A 45 -33.32 -13.27 39.14
C ILE A 45 -34.81 -12.96 39.28
N VAL A 46 -35.43 -12.57 38.17
CA VAL A 46 -36.88 -12.46 38.05
C VAL A 46 -37.32 -13.56 37.09
N ASP A 47 -37.97 -14.58 37.62
CA ASP A 47 -38.47 -15.75 36.88
C ASP A 47 -39.74 -15.42 36.08
N ASP A 48 -40.07 -16.19 35.05
CA ASP A 48 -41.27 -15.95 34.25
C ASP A 48 -42.57 -16.05 35.09
N SER A 49 -42.56 -16.82 36.18
CA SER A 49 -43.70 -16.90 37.10
C SER A 49 -43.97 -15.58 37.82
N GLU A 50 -42.96 -14.71 37.96
CA GLU A 50 -43.06 -13.38 38.59
C GLU A 50 -43.30 -12.25 37.57
N ALA A 51 -43.22 -12.54 36.27
CA ALA A 51 -43.40 -11.56 35.20
C ALA A 51 -44.86 -11.14 35.01
N GLN A 52 -45.08 -9.85 34.73
CA GLN A 52 -46.38 -9.34 34.29
C GLN A 52 -46.55 -9.63 32.79
N LYS A 53 -47.64 -10.31 32.42
CA LYS A 53 -47.85 -10.86 31.07
C LYS A 53 -49.03 -10.17 30.40
N VAL A 54 -48.83 -9.71 29.18
CA VAL A 54 -49.90 -9.26 28.27
C VAL A 54 -49.99 -10.24 27.12
N GLY A 55 -51.22 -10.60 26.75
CA GLY A 55 -51.53 -11.62 25.76
C GLY A 55 -51.40 -13.06 26.30
N THR A 56 -51.80 -14.04 25.49
CA THR A 56 -51.80 -15.45 25.88
C THR A 56 -50.43 -16.10 25.67
N TRP A 57 -49.70 -16.32 26.76
CA TRP A 57 -48.44 -17.07 26.79
C TRP A 57 -48.68 -18.53 27.18
N LYS A 58 -48.04 -19.46 26.46
CA LYS A 58 -48.09 -20.88 26.76
C LYS A 58 -46.91 -21.26 27.65
N GLN A 59 -47.19 -21.82 28.82
CA GLN A 59 -46.15 -22.38 29.67
C GLN A 59 -45.67 -23.72 29.10
N SER A 60 -44.36 -23.93 29.06
CA SER A 60 -43.73 -25.13 28.51
C SER A 60 -42.61 -25.63 29.41
N THR A 61 -42.46 -26.95 29.46
CA THR A 61 -41.34 -27.67 30.09
C THR A 61 -40.65 -28.61 29.11
N SER A 62 -40.96 -28.47 27.81
CA SER A 62 -40.63 -29.43 26.75
C SER A 62 -39.13 -29.52 26.45
N TYR A 63 -38.38 -28.46 26.76
CA TYR A 63 -36.95 -28.35 26.49
C TYR A 63 -36.24 -27.92 27.77
N ALA A 64 -35.72 -28.89 28.51
CA ALA A 64 -34.84 -28.64 29.66
C ALA A 64 -33.40 -28.32 29.19
N PRO A 65 -32.57 -27.68 30.03
CA PRO A 65 -32.89 -27.06 31.33
C PRO A 65 -33.77 -25.82 31.20
N TYR A 66 -34.45 -25.43 32.29
CA TYR A 66 -35.16 -24.17 32.48
C TYR A 66 -35.03 -23.71 33.94
N ILE A 67 -35.25 -22.43 34.20
CA ILE A 67 -35.23 -21.85 35.55
C ILE A 67 -36.62 -22.03 36.18
N GLY A 68 -36.68 -22.27 37.49
CA GLY A 68 -37.96 -22.35 38.18
C GLY A 68 -38.82 -23.52 37.72
N VAL A 69 -40.06 -23.27 37.30
CA VAL A 69 -41.03 -24.35 37.01
C VAL A 69 -41.20 -24.64 35.51
N GLY A 70 -40.71 -23.77 34.63
CA GLY A 70 -40.85 -23.89 33.19
C GLY A 70 -40.35 -22.64 32.48
N TYR A 71 -40.81 -22.41 31.26
CA TYR A 71 -40.60 -21.16 30.54
C TYR A 71 -41.84 -20.81 29.72
N LEU A 72 -41.95 -19.56 29.29
CA LEU A 72 -43.02 -19.08 28.42
C LEU A 72 -42.65 -19.22 26.96
N SER A 73 -43.65 -19.52 26.14
CA SER A 73 -43.58 -19.46 24.69
C SER A 73 -44.79 -18.70 24.16
N ASP A 74 -44.56 -17.89 23.13
CA ASP A 74 -45.64 -17.24 22.39
C ASP A 74 -46.40 -18.21 21.46
N ASN A 75 -45.99 -19.48 21.39
CA ASN A 75 -46.50 -20.51 20.48
C ASN A 75 -46.42 -20.11 18.98
N ASP A 76 -45.56 -19.13 18.64
CA ASP A 76 -45.46 -18.50 17.32
C ASP A 76 -46.77 -17.86 16.81
N GLU A 77 -47.65 -17.47 17.73
CA GLU A 77 -48.97 -16.87 17.44
C GLU A 77 -49.09 -15.45 18.03
N GLY A 78 -49.97 -14.63 17.46
CA GLY A 78 -50.30 -13.29 17.99
C GLY A 78 -49.09 -12.35 18.04
N LYS A 79 -48.35 -12.23 16.94
CA LYS A 79 -47.14 -11.39 16.84
C LYS A 79 -47.48 -9.91 17.03
N GLY A 80 -46.79 -9.26 17.97
CA GLY A 80 -47.03 -7.87 18.34
C GLY A 80 -48.09 -7.68 19.43
N GLU A 81 -48.77 -8.74 19.86
CA GLU A 81 -49.83 -8.69 20.88
C GLU A 81 -49.37 -9.17 22.25
N LYS A 82 -48.13 -9.69 22.37
CA LYS A 82 -47.64 -10.33 23.60
C LYS A 82 -46.42 -9.64 24.15
N THR A 83 -46.45 -9.36 25.45
CA THR A 83 -45.31 -8.85 26.21
C THR A 83 -45.17 -9.57 27.54
N ALA A 84 -43.93 -9.67 28.02
CA ALA A 84 -43.60 -10.15 29.35
C ALA A 84 -42.66 -9.14 30.02
N THR A 85 -43.10 -8.55 31.13
CA THR A 85 -42.38 -7.50 31.87
C THR A 85 -41.84 -8.04 33.17
N PHE A 86 -40.53 -7.94 33.34
CA PHE A 86 -39.76 -8.41 34.49
C PHE A 86 -39.30 -7.20 35.30
N THR A 87 -39.82 -7.06 36.52
CA THR A 87 -39.52 -5.92 37.41
C THR A 87 -38.62 -6.38 38.56
N PRO A 88 -37.31 -6.05 38.55
CA PRO A 88 -36.41 -6.45 39.62
C PRO A 88 -36.63 -5.66 40.91
N LYS A 89 -36.46 -6.33 42.04
CA LYS A 89 -36.32 -5.68 43.36
C LYS A 89 -34.85 -5.38 43.62
N ILE A 90 -34.37 -4.21 43.18
CA ILE A 90 -32.97 -3.80 43.31
C ILE A 90 -32.69 -3.33 44.75
N PRO A 91 -31.83 -4.02 45.53
CA PRO A 91 -31.57 -3.67 46.92
C PRO A 91 -30.58 -2.52 47.09
N LYS A 92 -29.72 -2.27 46.10
CA LYS A 92 -28.67 -1.24 46.14
C LYS A 92 -28.54 -0.54 44.79
N THR A 93 -28.52 0.79 44.80
CA THR A 93 -28.22 1.61 43.61
C THR A 93 -26.83 1.29 43.08
N GLY A 94 -26.72 1.04 41.77
CA GLY A 94 -25.46 0.70 41.11
C GLY A 94 -25.66 0.21 39.69
N ARG A 95 -24.58 -0.16 39.01
CA ARG A 95 -24.64 -0.78 37.69
C ARG A 95 -24.85 -2.28 37.80
N TYR A 96 -25.70 -2.82 36.94
CA TYR A 96 -25.99 -4.25 36.82
C TYR A 96 -25.87 -4.68 35.36
N GLU A 97 -25.17 -5.79 35.12
CA GLU A 97 -25.27 -6.51 33.84
C GLU A 97 -26.63 -7.21 33.79
N VAL A 98 -27.40 -6.92 32.75
CA VAL A 98 -28.74 -7.48 32.53
C VAL A 98 -28.65 -8.59 31.50
N ARG A 99 -29.14 -9.77 31.83
CA ARG A 99 -29.16 -10.95 30.95
C ARG A 99 -30.56 -11.52 30.84
N VAL A 100 -30.98 -11.91 29.64
CA VAL A 100 -32.25 -12.63 29.40
C VAL A 100 -31.94 -14.11 29.25
N ALA A 101 -32.63 -14.92 30.05
CA ALA A 101 -32.64 -16.36 29.95
C ALA A 101 -33.80 -16.80 29.04
N PHE A 102 -33.51 -17.65 28.06
CA PHE A 102 -34.49 -18.16 27.11
C PHE A 102 -34.11 -19.55 26.59
N ASN A 103 -35.08 -20.25 26.01
CA ASN A 103 -34.86 -21.56 25.42
C ASN A 103 -34.49 -21.45 23.94
N ALA A 104 -33.23 -21.70 23.59
CA ALA A 104 -32.73 -21.51 22.24
C ALA A 104 -32.95 -22.77 21.36
N GLY A 105 -33.20 -22.56 20.06
CA GLY A 105 -33.55 -23.63 19.11
C GLY A 105 -33.61 -23.15 17.65
N ARG A 106 -33.72 -24.08 16.70
CA ARG A 106 -33.70 -23.75 15.24
C ARG A 106 -34.96 -23.05 14.74
N ASP A 107 -36.05 -23.23 15.45
CA ASP A 107 -37.39 -22.69 15.22
C ASP A 107 -37.64 -21.38 15.99
N ARG A 108 -36.68 -20.91 16.80
CA ARG A 108 -36.82 -19.68 17.58
C ARG A 108 -36.64 -18.42 16.74
N ALA A 109 -37.08 -17.30 17.29
CA ALA A 109 -36.99 -15.99 16.67
C ALA A 109 -35.54 -15.59 16.32
N GLU A 110 -35.32 -15.09 15.09
CA GLU A 110 -34.04 -14.50 14.69
C GLU A 110 -33.78 -13.14 15.35
N SER A 111 -34.85 -12.47 15.77
CA SER A 111 -34.80 -11.25 16.57
C SER A 111 -36.06 -11.15 17.42
N ALA A 112 -35.90 -11.01 18.73
CA ALA A 112 -36.95 -10.64 19.67
C ALA A 112 -36.58 -9.29 20.31
N THR A 113 -37.56 -8.40 20.45
CA THR A 113 -37.32 -7.04 20.93
C THR A 113 -37.38 -7.00 22.44
N VAL A 114 -36.37 -6.40 23.07
CA VAL A 114 -36.26 -6.22 24.51
C VAL A 114 -36.09 -4.74 24.83
N THR A 115 -36.98 -4.21 25.66
CA THR A 115 -36.91 -2.85 26.18
C THR A 115 -36.40 -2.90 27.62
N ILE A 116 -35.37 -2.12 27.91
CA ILE A 116 -34.76 -2.00 29.25
C ILE A 116 -35.03 -0.58 29.74
N LEU A 117 -35.86 -0.44 30.79
CA LEU A 117 -35.98 0.81 31.53
C LEU A 117 -35.00 0.79 32.71
N HIS A 118 -34.07 1.74 32.71
CA HIS A 118 -33.05 1.89 33.75
C HIS A 118 -32.97 3.37 34.18
N ALA A 119 -32.10 3.68 35.16
CA ALA A 119 -32.06 5.00 35.79
C ALA A 119 -31.63 6.15 34.86
N ASP A 120 -31.08 5.83 33.70
CA ASP A 120 -30.58 6.82 32.74
C ASP A 120 -31.47 6.92 31.49
N GLY A 121 -32.58 6.17 31.44
CA GLY A 121 -33.53 6.18 30.33
C GLY A 121 -33.99 4.78 29.91
N GLU A 122 -34.55 4.71 28.71
CA GLU A 122 -35.03 3.48 28.07
C GLU A 122 -34.10 3.10 26.90
N GLU A 123 -33.68 1.84 26.83
CA GLU A 123 -32.94 1.30 25.68
C GLU A 123 -33.67 0.11 25.05
N LEU A 124 -33.65 0.04 23.71
CA LEU A 124 -34.14 -1.10 22.94
C LEU A 124 -32.98 -1.96 22.43
N LYS A 125 -33.08 -3.28 22.64
CA LYS A 125 -32.14 -4.30 22.14
C LYS A 125 -32.89 -5.40 21.39
N GLY A 126 -32.31 -5.88 20.30
CA GLY A 126 -32.73 -7.12 19.65
C GLY A 126 -31.91 -8.30 20.17
N ILE A 127 -32.56 -9.41 20.53
CA ILE A 127 -31.88 -10.66 20.89
C ILE A 127 -32.19 -11.77 19.88
N LYS A 128 -31.16 -12.47 19.42
CA LYS A 128 -31.30 -13.64 18.55
C LYS A 128 -31.51 -14.88 19.40
N MET A 129 -32.68 -15.51 19.27
CA MET A 129 -33.01 -16.75 19.98
C MET A 129 -32.73 -18.01 19.14
N LYS A 130 -32.61 -17.85 17.82
CA LYS A 130 -32.31 -18.93 16.87
C LYS A 130 -30.85 -19.38 16.92
N THR A 131 -30.62 -20.69 17.03
CA THR A 131 -29.28 -21.31 17.04
C THR A 131 -29.29 -22.71 16.42
N ASP A 132 -28.23 -23.04 15.70
CA ASP A 132 -28.06 -24.32 14.99
C ASP A 132 -27.32 -25.38 15.81
N SER A 133 -26.51 -24.93 16.79
CA SER A 133 -25.53 -25.73 17.54
C SER A 133 -25.88 -25.95 19.01
N LEU A 134 -26.61 -25.02 19.63
CA LEU A 134 -26.96 -25.05 21.05
C LEU A 134 -28.48 -25.26 21.21
N LYS A 135 -28.90 -26.11 22.16
CA LYS A 135 -30.31 -26.35 22.49
C LYS A 135 -30.53 -26.19 23.98
N GLY A 136 -31.70 -25.67 24.38
CA GLY A 136 -32.07 -25.47 25.79
C GLY A 136 -31.73 -24.08 26.31
N LEU A 137 -31.66 -23.91 27.64
CA LEU A 137 -31.45 -22.61 28.30
C LEU A 137 -30.16 -21.92 27.83
N GLN A 138 -30.31 -20.67 27.39
CA GLN A 138 -29.23 -19.76 27.04
C GLN A 138 -29.44 -18.42 27.76
N PHE A 139 -28.35 -17.69 27.96
CA PHE A 139 -28.36 -16.32 28.46
C PHE A 139 -27.82 -15.38 27.39
N ALA A 140 -28.59 -14.35 27.04
CA ALA A 140 -28.10 -13.22 26.23
C ALA A 140 -27.86 -12.02 27.14
N SER A 141 -26.65 -11.47 27.12
CA SER A 141 -26.36 -10.19 27.79
C SER A 141 -26.92 -9.03 26.97
N LEU A 142 -27.71 -8.17 27.61
CA LEU A 142 -28.26 -6.95 27.02
C LEU A 142 -27.30 -5.77 27.16
N GLY A 143 -26.42 -5.82 28.17
CA GLY A 143 -25.50 -4.74 28.53
C GLY A 143 -25.49 -4.46 30.02
N THR A 144 -24.77 -3.41 30.41
CA THR A 144 -24.61 -2.99 31.81
C THR A 144 -25.26 -1.63 32.04
N TYR A 145 -26.23 -1.59 32.94
CA TYR A 145 -27.15 -0.47 33.15
C TYR A 145 -27.18 -0.01 34.59
N ARG A 146 -27.36 1.29 34.84
CA ARG A 146 -27.53 1.84 36.19
C ARG A 146 -28.97 1.66 36.67
N PHE A 147 -29.17 1.02 37.82
CA PHE A 147 -30.46 0.91 38.49
C PHE A 147 -30.42 1.58 39.86
N GLU A 148 -31.55 2.13 40.29
CA GLU A 148 -31.71 2.71 41.62
C GLU A 148 -32.34 1.70 42.59
N ALA A 149 -31.94 1.74 43.86
CA ALA A 149 -32.55 0.93 44.90
C ALA A 149 -34.05 1.26 45.01
N ASN A 150 -34.89 0.24 44.87
CA ASN A 150 -36.35 0.38 44.81
C ASN A 150 -36.87 1.31 43.69
N GLY A 151 -36.09 1.53 42.62
CA GLY A 151 -36.51 2.32 41.46
C GLY A 151 -37.50 1.60 40.55
N GLN A 152 -38.05 2.30 39.55
CA GLN A 152 -39.08 1.79 38.62
C GLN A 152 -38.53 1.04 37.39
N GLY A 153 -37.31 0.48 37.46
CA GLY A 153 -36.70 -0.21 36.32
C GLY A 153 -37.39 -1.52 35.97
N PHE A 154 -37.41 -1.88 34.69
CA PHE A 154 -37.95 -3.16 34.21
C PHE A 154 -37.27 -3.62 32.92
N VAL A 155 -37.43 -4.90 32.60
CA VAL A 155 -37.08 -5.48 31.30
C VAL A 155 -38.35 -6.04 30.68
N LEU A 156 -38.74 -5.50 29.53
CA LEU A 156 -39.93 -5.93 28.79
C LEU A 156 -39.50 -6.64 27.52
N ILE A 157 -39.99 -7.86 27.33
CA ILE A 157 -39.74 -8.66 26.14
C ILE A 157 -41.02 -8.69 25.31
N SER A 158 -40.92 -8.31 24.04
CA SER A 158 -42.04 -8.27 23.09
C SER A 158 -41.83 -9.27 21.96
N ASN A 159 -42.92 -9.89 21.52
CA ASN A 159 -42.92 -10.71 20.31
C ASN A 159 -43.18 -9.88 19.02
N ALA A 160 -43.25 -8.55 19.12
CA ALA A 160 -43.36 -7.67 17.97
C ALA A 160 -42.17 -7.83 17.01
N ALA A 161 -42.46 -7.82 15.70
CA ALA A 161 -41.48 -7.94 14.61
C ALA A 161 -40.61 -9.22 14.65
N SER A 162 -40.99 -10.23 15.44
CA SER A 162 -40.27 -11.52 15.50
C SER A 162 -40.75 -12.50 14.41
N GLN A 163 -39.82 -13.27 13.86
CA GLN A 163 -40.08 -14.36 12.91
C GLN A 163 -39.64 -15.68 13.55
N GLY A 164 -40.59 -16.52 13.97
CA GLY A 164 -40.35 -17.75 14.76
C GLY A 164 -40.65 -17.59 16.26
N TYR A 165 -40.57 -18.68 17.01
CA TYR A 165 -41.00 -18.73 18.43
C TYR A 165 -40.20 -17.78 19.32
N VAL A 166 -40.90 -16.95 20.10
CA VAL A 166 -40.31 -16.18 21.20
C VAL A 166 -40.50 -16.97 22.49
N THR A 167 -39.40 -17.31 23.14
CA THR A 167 -39.41 -17.99 24.43
C THR A 167 -38.71 -17.16 25.48
N VAL A 168 -39.23 -17.14 26.70
CA VAL A 168 -38.67 -16.38 27.81
C VAL A 168 -38.76 -17.20 29.08
N ASP A 169 -37.66 -17.26 29.82
CA ASP A 169 -37.52 -18.05 31.05
C ASP A 169 -37.32 -17.12 32.26
N ALA A 170 -36.28 -16.28 32.26
CA ALA A 170 -36.04 -15.34 33.35
C ALA A 170 -35.21 -14.13 32.89
N VAL A 171 -35.11 -13.11 33.75
CA VAL A 171 -34.15 -12.02 33.60
C VAL A 171 -33.23 -11.97 34.82
N GLN A 172 -31.92 -11.95 34.57
CA GLN A 172 -30.86 -11.94 35.57
C GLN A 172 -30.17 -10.58 35.60
N PHE A 173 -30.00 -10.02 36.81
CA PHE A 173 -29.31 -8.77 37.09
C PHE A 173 -28.08 -9.05 37.96
N LEU A 174 -26.89 -8.90 37.41
CA LEU A 174 -25.62 -9.14 38.10
C LEU A 174 -24.96 -7.81 38.47
N PRO A 175 -24.62 -7.55 39.74
CA PRO A 175 -23.88 -6.34 40.11
C PRO A 175 -22.58 -6.22 39.31
N ALA A 176 -22.38 -5.09 38.65
CA ALA A 176 -21.21 -4.82 37.82
C ALA A 176 -20.14 -3.96 38.53
N ASP A 177 -20.54 -3.18 39.55
CA ASP A 177 -19.66 -2.19 40.18
C ASP A 177 -18.82 -2.70 41.36
N GLU A 178 -19.04 -3.92 41.87
CA GLU A 178 -18.13 -4.61 42.81
C GLU A 178 -18.67 -6.02 43.10
N ALA A 179 -17.77 -6.99 43.31
CA ALA A 179 -18.13 -8.35 43.69
C ALA A 179 -19.03 -8.33 44.93
N ALA A 180 -20.24 -8.88 44.80
CA ALA A 180 -21.15 -9.02 45.93
C ALA A 180 -20.43 -9.69 47.11
N PRO A 181 -20.62 -9.23 48.36
CA PRO A 181 -20.11 -9.94 49.53
C PRO A 181 -20.69 -11.36 49.50
N SER A 182 -19.79 -12.33 49.47
CA SER A 182 -20.12 -13.74 49.39
C SER A 182 -20.93 -14.17 50.62
N ALA A 183 -22.22 -14.43 50.44
CA ALA A 183 -22.76 -15.64 51.04
C ALA A 183 -21.93 -16.81 50.48
N PRO A 184 -21.56 -17.84 51.28
CA PRO A 184 -20.64 -18.88 50.85
C PRO A 184 -21.30 -19.75 49.76
N VAL A 185 -21.26 -19.26 48.52
CA VAL A 185 -21.49 -20.05 47.33
C VAL A 185 -20.16 -20.71 47.03
N VAL A 186 -20.11 -22.02 47.21
CA VAL A 186 -19.03 -22.89 46.78
C VAL A 186 -18.66 -22.52 45.34
N GLN A 187 -17.50 -21.90 45.13
CA GLN A 187 -16.97 -21.72 43.78
C GLN A 187 -16.82 -23.11 43.17
N PRO A 188 -17.49 -23.45 42.05
CA PRO A 188 -17.25 -24.72 41.41
C PRO A 188 -15.79 -24.71 40.94
N LYS A 189 -14.99 -25.66 41.41
CA LYS A 189 -13.65 -25.92 40.87
C LYS A 189 -13.74 -25.91 39.35
N GLU A 190 -12.95 -25.06 38.70
CA GLU A 190 -12.87 -24.99 37.25
C GLU A 190 -12.70 -26.40 36.68
N SER A 191 -13.49 -26.75 35.66
CA SER A 191 -13.40 -28.08 35.08
C SER A 191 -11.99 -28.27 34.48
N PRO A 192 -11.40 -29.49 34.56
CA PRO A 192 -10.11 -29.77 33.93
C PRO A 192 -10.07 -29.42 32.43
N ALA A 193 -11.23 -29.45 31.76
CA ALA A 193 -11.40 -29.02 30.38
C ALA A 193 -11.20 -27.51 30.19
N ALA A 194 -11.74 -26.67 31.09
CA ALA A 194 -11.57 -25.22 31.04
C ALA A 194 -10.11 -24.79 31.26
N VAL A 195 -9.40 -25.47 32.17
CA VAL A 195 -7.96 -25.24 32.42
C VAL A 195 -7.14 -25.59 31.17
N LYS A 196 -7.45 -26.71 30.51
CA LYS A 196 -6.79 -27.12 29.26
C LYS A 196 -7.03 -26.12 28.13
N LEU A 197 -8.28 -25.68 27.93
CA LEU A 197 -8.66 -24.70 26.90
C LEU A 197 -7.96 -23.35 27.11
N ARG A 198 -7.86 -22.86 28.35
CA ARG A 198 -7.12 -21.62 28.65
C ARG A 198 -5.63 -21.73 28.38
N LYS A 199 -5.01 -22.89 28.68
CA LYS A 199 -3.60 -23.13 28.36
C LYS A 199 -3.35 -23.08 26.84
N GLN A 200 -4.23 -23.73 26.05
CA GLN A 200 -4.16 -23.70 24.59
C GLN A 200 -4.39 -22.29 24.03
N LEU A 201 -5.34 -21.54 24.59
CA LEU A 201 -5.60 -20.16 24.21
C LEU A 201 -4.37 -19.27 24.45
N ALA A 202 -3.74 -19.38 25.62
CA ALA A 202 -2.55 -18.62 25.96
C ALA A 202 -1.34 -18.98 25.07
N GLU A 203 -1.23 -20.23 24.63
CA GLU A 203 -0.21 -20.69 23.70
C GLU A 203 -0.42 -20.10 22.30
N LEU A 204 -1.64 -20.18 21.76
CA LEU A 204 -1.97 -19.60 20.46
C LEU A 204 -1.89 -18.06 20.45
N GLU A 205 -2.27 -17.40 21.55
CA GLU A 205 -2.11 -15.93 21.67
C GLU A 205 -0.62 -15.52 21.69
N ARG A 206 0.26 -16.34 22.30
CA ARG A 206 1.71 -16.14 22.21
C ARG A 206 2.23 -16.41 20.81
N GLU A 207 1.79 -17.46 20.16
CA GLU A 207 2.16 -17.81 18.78
C GLU A 207 1.75 -16.69 17.82
N LEU A 208 0.51 -16.19 17.93
CA LEU A 208 0.02 -15.05 17.15
C LEU A 208 0.89 -13.82 17.36
N LYS A 209 1.29 -13.51 18.60
CA LYS A 209 2.15 -12.37 18.91
C LYS A 209 3.55 -12.51 18.31
N THR A 210 4.11 -13.72 18.33
CA THR A 210 5.41 -14.02 17.70
C THR A 210 5.31 -13.87 16.18
N LEU A 211 4.28 -14.45 15.55
CA LEU A 211 4.02 -14.29 14.12
C LEU A 211 3.82 -12.83 13.73
N GLN A 212 3.06 -12.05 14.49
CA GLN A 212 2.89 -10.61 14.23
C GLN A 212 4.19 -9.82 14.37
N LYS A 213 5.07 -10.22 15.29
CA LYS A 213 6.39 -9.59 15.45
C LYS A 213 7.33 -9.93 14.29
N ASP A 214 7.28 -11.17 13.82
CA ASP A 214 8.11 -11.67 12.71
C ASP A 214 7.42 -11.47 11.35
N GLN A 215 6.51 -10.49 11.27
CA GLN A 215 5.81 -10.18 10.04
C GLN A 215 6.83 -9.69 9.00
N PRO A 216 6.90 -10.31 7.81
CA PRO A 216 7.79 -9.83 6.76
C PRO A 216 7.36 -8.44 6.30
N ASP A 217 8.34 -7.54 6.14
CA ASP A 217 8.12 -6.19 5.63
C ASP A 217 7.34 -6.25 4.31
N ARG A 218 6.17 -5.60 4.29
CA ARG A 218 5.35 -5.47 3.10
C ARG A 218 5.89 -4.31 2.28
N PRO A 219 6.23 -4.51 0.99
CA PRO A 219 6.47 -3.38 0.11
C PRO A 219 5.17 -2.59 0.00
N GLU A 220 5.17 -1.39 0.54
CA GLU A 220 4.07 -0.44 0.46
C GLU A 220 4.42 0.64 -0.54
N ALA A 221 3.40 1.14 -1.23
CA ALA A 221 3.51 2.28 -2.12
C ALA A 221 2.42 3.27 -1.76
N MET A 222 2.76 4.56 -1.80
CA MET A 222 1.76 5.62 -1.70
C MET A 222 0.77 5.44 -2.85
N SER A 223 -0.49 5.23 -2.50
CA SER A 223 -1.59 5.20 -3.46
C SER A 223 -2.60 6.24 -3.08
N VAL A 224 -3.30 6.74 -4.08
CA VAL A 224 -4.52 7.51 -3.89
C VAL A 224 -5.64 6.57 -3.45
N ALA A 225 -6.43 6.99 -2.46
CA ALA A 225 -7.68 6.33 -2.08
C ALA A 225 -8.87 7.04 -2.72
N GLU A 226 -9.96 6.32 -2.93
CA GLU A 226 -11.27 6.92 -3.22
C GLU A 226 -11.89 7.39 -1.91
N ASP A 227 -12.49 8.58 -1.93
CA ASP A 227 -13.35 9.00 -0.84
C ASP A 227 -14.61 8.13 -0.82
N THR A 228 -15.18 7.94 0.36
CA THR A 228 -16.39 7.13 0.55
C THR A 228 -17.61 7.74 -0.13
N VAL A 229 -17.61 9.06 -0.34
CA VAL A 229 -18.66 9.81 -1.02
C VAL A 229 -17.99 10.73 -2.05
N PRO A 230 -18.05 10.41 -3.35
CA PRO A 230 -17.46 11.27 -4.36
C PRO A 230 -18.29 12.54 -4.55
N GLU A 231 -17.61 13.69 -4.62
CA GLU A 231 -18.22 15.02 -4.67
C GLU A 231 -17.80 15.84 -5.90
N ASP A 232 -18.60 16.86 -6.20
CA ASP A 232 -18.29 17.86 -7.22
C ASP A 232 -17.37 18.94 -6.64
N ALA A 233 -16.44 19.45 -7.46
CA ALA A 233 -15.45 20.42 -7.00
C ALA A 233 -16.00 21.85 -7.03
N LYS A 234 -15.71 22.66 -6.01
CA LYS A 234 -16.05 24.09 -6.01
C LYS A 234 -14.91 24.93 -6.58
N ILE A 235 -15.26 26.01 -7.31
CA ILE A 235 -14.28 26.95 -7.84
C ILE A 235 -13.60 27.69 -6.69
N HIS A 236 -12.28 27.60 -6.56
CA HIS A 236 -11.52 28.43 -5.63
C HIS A 236 -11.36 29.84 -6.21
N ILE A 237 -12.16 30.80 -5.72
CA ILE A 237 -12.13 32.17 -6.21
C ILE A 237 -10.77 32.78 -5.89
N ARG A 238 -10.04 33.19 -6.94
CA ARG A 238 -8.65 33.68 -6.86
C ARG A 238 -7.68 32.67 -6.23
N GLY A 239 -7.97 31.37 -6.33
CA GLY A 239 -7.13 30.29 -5.78
C GLY A 239 -7.19 30.13 -4.26
N SER A 240 -8.08 30.84 -3.56
CA SER A 240 -8.23 30.70 -2.11
C SER A 240 -9.02 29.44 -1.77
N THR A 241 -8.43 28.53 -0.99
CA THR A 241 -9.07 27.31 -0.47
C THR A 241 -10.24 27.60 0.48
N ARG A 242 -10.34 28.83 0.99
CA ARG A 242 -11.40 29.27 1.90
C ARG A 242 -12.53 30.02 1.19
N ASN A 243 -12.29 30.56 -0.01
CA ASN A 243 -13.27 31.33 -0.76
C ASN A 243 -13.82 30.50 -1.93
N LEU A 244 -14.84 29.69 -1.64
CA LEU A 244 -15.45 28.77 -2.58
C LEU A 244 -16.56 29.47 -3.37
N GLY A 245 -16.50 29.35 -4.69
CA GLY A 245 -17.50 29.81 -5.64
C GLY A 245 -18.47 28.71 -6.05
N ALA A 246 -18.94 28.78 -7.30
CA ALA A 246 -19.89 27.83 -7.85
C ALA A 246 -19.34 26.38 -7.84
N SER A 247 -20.26 25.43 -7.67
CA SER A 247 -19.96 24.00 -7.84
C SER A 247 -19.77 23.67 -9.32
N VAL A 248 -18.75 22.91 -9.65
CA VAL A 248 -18.45 22.42 -10.99
C VAL A 248 -18.67 20.91 -10.99
N PRO A 249 -19.62 20.41 -11.79
CA PRO A 249 -19.88 18.98 -11.84
C PRO A 249 -18.63 18.24 -12.30
N ARG A 250 -18.41 17.03 -11.75
CA ARG A 250 -17.40 16.11 -12.25
C ARG A 250 -17.57 15.92 -13.75
N GLY A 251 -16.46 15.98 -14.48
CA GLY A 251 -16.48 15.91 -15.93
C GLY A 251 -15.08 15.90 -16.54
N PHE A 252 -15.04 15.95 -17.85
CA PHE A 252 -13.81 15.88 -18.65
C PHE A 252 -13.52 17.24 -19.31
N ILE A 253 -12.27 17.44 -19.72
CA ILE A 253 -11.87 18.66 -20.44
C ILE A 253 -12.60 18.72 -21.78
N GLN A 254 -13.64 19.55 -21.85
CA GLN A 254 -14.52 19.66 -23.02
C GLN A 254 -13.77 20.02 -24.30
N ALA A 255 -12.74 20.88 -24.20
CA ALA A 255 -11.91 21.28 -25.33
C ALA A 255 -11.05 20.13 -25.91
N ALA A 256 -10.83 19.06 -25.14
CA ALA A 256 -10.04 17.90 -25.56
C ALA A 256 -10.90 16.69 -25.95
N LEU A 257 -12.24 16.80 -25.80
CA LEU A 257 -13.16 15.72 -26.12
C LEU A 257 -13.44 15.68 -27.63
N ARG A 258 -13.23 14.51 -28.24
CA ARG A 258 -13.88 14.14 -29.49
C ARG A 258 -15.09 13.27 -29.17
N GLY A 259 -16.28 13.72 -29.57
CA GLY A 259 -17.53 13.00 -29.34
C GLY A 259 -18.13 13.27 -27.95
N ALA A 260 -19.01 12.36 -27.51
CA ALA A 260 -19.67 12.48 -26.22
C ALA A 260 -18.70 12.18 -25.06
N ALA A 261 -18.83 12.95 -23.98
CA ALA A 261 -18.11 12.68 -22.75
C ALA A 261 -18.54 11.30 -22.18
N PRO A 262 -17.61 10.51 -21.64
CA PRO A 262 -17.97 9.31 -20.88
C PRO A 262 -18.96 9.65 -19.76
N ALA A 263 -19.93 8.78 -19.50
CA ALA A 263 -20.83 8.95 -18.36
C ALA A 263 -20.11 8.61 -17.06
N ILE A 264 -20.20 9.49 -16.06
CA ILE A 264 -19.66 9.24 -14.71
C ILE A 264 -20.81 8.76 -13.81
N PRO A 265 -20.76 7.52 -13.27
CA PRO A 265 -21.75 7.05 -12.31
C PRO A 265 -21.75 7.93 -11.04
N ALA A 266 -22.92 8.12 -10.43
CA ALA A 266 -23.06 8.98 -9.24
C ALA A 266 -22.12 8.55 -8.09
N GLU A 267 -22.04 7.23 -7.86
CA GLU A 267 -21.25 6.59 -6.81
C GLU A 267 -19.74 6.48 -7.15
N ALA A 268 -19.29 7.01 -8.29
CA ALA A 268 -17.90 6.90 -8.75
C ALA A 268 -17.24 8.27 -8.89
N SER A 269 -15.95 8.37 -8.59
CA SER A 269 -15.19 9.62 -8.75
C SER A 269 -15.03 10.09 -10.20
N GLY A 270 -15.20 9.19 -11.18
CA GLY A 270 -14.89 9.46 -12.59
C GLY A 270 -13.46 9.12 -13.00
N ARG A 271 -12.57 8.75 -12.06
CA ARG A 271 -11.16 8.41 -12.37
C ARG A 271 -11.02 7.23 -13.32
N LEU A 272 -11.81 6.17 -13.11
CA LEU A 272 -11.82 5.01 -14.00
C LEU A 272 -12.28 5.39 -15.41
N GLN A 273 -13.35 6.19 -15.52
CA GLN A 273 -13.87 6.67 -16.79
C GLN A 273 -12.84 7.55 -17.52
N LEU A 274 -12.09 8.38 -16.79
CA LEU A 274 -10.99 9.17 -17.33
C LEU A 274 -9.87 8.27 -17.86
N ALA A 275 -9.45 7.27 -17.10
CA ALA A 275 -8.43 6.32 -17.53
C ALA A 275 -8.86 5.57 -18.81
N GLN A 276 -10.12 5.11 -18.86
CA GLN A 276 -10.69 4.45 -20.03
C GLN A 276 -10.77 5.37 -21.25
N TRP A 277 -11.12 6.63 -21.06
CA TRP A 277 -11.17 7.62 -22.15
C TRP A 277 -9.78 7.99 -22.67
N ILE A 278 -8.81 8.23 -21.79
CA ILE A 278 -7.41 8.52 -22.16
C ILE A 278 -6.83 7.36 -22.98
N THR A 279 -7.13 6.12 -22.59
CA THR A 279 -6.59 4.91 -23.23
C THR A 279 -7.50 4.31 -24.31
N SER A 280 -8.59 4.99 -24.65
CA SER A 280 -9.53 4.53 -25.67
C SER A 280 -8.88 4.50 -27.05
N ARG A 281 -9.23 3.50 -27.88
CA ARG A 281 -8.84 3.45 -29.29
C ARG A 281 -9.36 4.64 -30.09
N GLU A 282 -10.44 5.28 -29.63
CA GLU A 282 -11.01 6.49 -30.24
C GLU A 282 -10.22 7.76 -29.89
N ASN A 283 -9.30 7.68 -28.93
CA ASN A 283 -8.38 8.76 -28.58
C ASN A 283 -6.97 8.47 -29.15
N PRO A 284 -6.63 9.00 -30.35
CA PRO A 284 -5.35 8.70 -30.99
C PRO A 284 -4.16 9.40 -30.33
N LEU A 285 -4.38 10.42 -29.50
CA LEU A 285 -3.30 11.25 -28.97
C LEU A 285 -2.41 10.49 -28.00
N THR A 286 -3.00 9.72 -27.08
CA THR A 286 -2.25 9.02 -26.03
C THR A 286 -1.23 8.05 -26.62
N ALA A 287 -1.64 7.23 -27.58
CA ALA A 287 -0.75 6.29 -28.24
C ALA A 287 0.34 7.01 -29.05
N ARG A 288 -0.02 8.02 -29.86
CA ARG A 288 0.95 8.81 -30.64
C ARG A 288 1.99 9.49 -29.75
N ILE A 289 1.57 10.11 -28.66
CA ILE A 289 2.46 10.80 -27.71
C ILE A 289 3.41 9.78 -27.05
N MET A 290 2.88 8.65 -26.57
CA MET A 290 3.71 7.64 -25.92
C MET A 290 4.72 7.01 -26.89
N VAL A 291 4.30 6.68 -28.12
CA VAL A 291 5.20 6.19 -29.17
C VAL A 291 6.28 7.22 -29.48
N ASN A 292 5.92 8.49 -29.63
CA ASN A 292 6.90 9.55 -29.90
C ASN A 292 7.88 9.75 -28.74
N ARG A 293 7.45 9.61 -27.49
CA ARG A 293 8.33 9.66 -26.31
C ARG A 293 9.32 8.50 -26.29
N VAL A 294 8.85 7.27 -26.52
CA VAL A 294 9.73 6.10 -26.60
C VAL A 294 10.72 6.23 -27.76
N TRP A 295 10.24 6.72 -28.91
CA TRP A 295 11.09 7.03 -30.06
C TRP A 295 12.16 8.07 -29.69
N HIS A 296 11.78 9.17 -29.04
CA HIS A 296 12.72 10.20 -28.58
C HIS A 296 13.81 9.63 -27.65
N TRP A 297 13.47 8.79 -26.68
CA TRP A 297 14.46 8.19 -25.78
C TRP A 297 15.45 7.26 -26.48
N LEU A 298 14.99 6.55 -27.52
CA LEU A 298 15.81 5.61 -28.27
C LEU A 298 16.67 6.33 -29.33
N PHE A 299 16.06 7.21 -30.12
CA PHE A 299 16.67 7.89 -31.28
C PHE A 299 17.22 9.29 -30.96
N GLY A 300 17.12 9.78 -29.73
CA GLY A 300 17.57 11.11 -29.28
C GLY A 300 16.67 12.28 -29.69
N ALA A 301 15.83 12.11 -30.72
CA ALA A 301 14.85 13.10 -31.18
C ALA A 301 13.53 12.41 -31.52
N GLY A 302 12.40 13.03 -31.18
CA GLY A 302 11.07 12.51 -31.53
C GLY A 302 10.76 12.66 -33.02
N ILE A 303 9.84 11.84 -33.53
CA ILE A 303 9.21 12.04 -34.85
C ILE A 303 8.51 13.41 -34.88
N VAL A 304 7.88 13.78 -33.76
CA VAL A 304 7.47 15.14 -33.42
C VAL A 304 8.48 15.67 -32.40
N ARG A 305 9.25 16.69 -32.78
CA ARG A 305 10.32 17.25 -31.92
C ARG A 305 9.76 17.96 -30.68
N THR A 306 8.57 18.54 -30.78
CA THR A 306 7.82 19.09 -29.64
C THR A 306 7.11 17.97 -28.87
N THR A 307 7.86 17.20 -28.08
CA THR A 307 7.39 15.95 -27.45
C THR A 307 6.13 16.09 -26.59
N ASP A 308 5.90 17.26 -25.98
CA ASP A 308 4.72 17.56 -25.15
C ASP A 308 3.67 18.46 -25.85
N ASN A 309 3.90 18.87 -27.09
CA ASN A 309 2.96 19.71 -27.84
C ASN A 309 2.67 19.13 -29.22
N PHE A 310 1.55 18.42 -29.32
CA PHE A 310 0.97 17.88 -30.57
C PHE A 310 -0.15 18.79 -31.13
N GLY A 311 -0.34 19.97 -30.54
CA GLY A 311 -1.33 20.96 -30.97
C GLY A 311 -0.86 21.77 -32.17
N SER A 312 -1.67 22.75 -32.59
CA SER A 312 -1.40 23.62 -33.74
C SER A 312 -0.18 24.54 -33.56
N THR A 313 0.28 24.73 -32.32
CA THR A 313 1.49 25.49 -31.99
C THR A 313 2.74 24.62 -31.84
N GLY A 314 2.59 23.29 -31.96
CA GLY A 314 3.69 22.34 -31.99
C GLY A 314 4.21 22.09 -33.40
N GLU A 315 5.17 21.18 -33.52
CA GLU A 315 5.68 20.74 -34.81
C GLU A 315 4.85 19.61 -35.44
N ALA A 316 4.78 19.58 -36.76
CA ALA A 316 4.24 18.45 -37.50
C ALA A 316 5.21 17.24 -37.45
N PRO A 317 4.68 16.00 -37.41
CA PRO A 317 5.52 14.80 -37.45
C PRO A 317 6.36 14.76 -38.74
N SER A 318 7.64 14.40 -38.63
CA SER A 318 8.48 14.18 -39.82
C SER A 318 7.98 13.00 -40.67
N HIS A 319 7.43 11.97 -40.03
CA HIS A 319 6.91 10.77 -40.66
C HIS A 319 5.52 10.42 -40.08
N PRO A 320 4.44 11.07 -40.55
CA PRO A 320 3.09 10.88 -39.99
C PRO A 320 2.60 9.44 -40.09
N GLU A 321 2.80 8.78 -41.25
CA GLU A 321 2.34 7.41 -41.48
C GLU A 321 3.08 6.40 -40.58
N LEU A 322 4.39 6.61 -40.35
CA LEU A 322 5.17 5.79 -39.44
C LEU A 322 4.67 5.92 -38.00
N LEU A 323 4.42 7.16 -37.55
CA LEU A 323 3.91 7.42 -36.22
C LEU A 323 2.54 6.75 -36.02
N ASP A 324 1.67 6.84 -37.01
CA ASP A 324 0.35 6.22 -36.99
C ASP A 324 0.42 4.70 -36.99
N HIS A 325 1.28 4.12 -37.82
CA HIS A 325 1.53 2.69 -37.84
C HIS A 325 1.99 2.17 -36.47
N LEU A 326 2.99 2.82 -35.87
CA LEU A 326 3.52 2.42 -34.56
C LEU A 326 2.49 2.63 -33.44
N ALA A 327 1.71 3.72 -33.48
CA ALA A 327 0.68 4.00 -32.48
C ALA A 327 -0.46 2.96 -32.53
N LEU A 328 -0.95 2.62 -33.72
CA LEU A 328 -1.96 1.57 -33.88
C LEU A 328 -1.43 0.21 -33.42
N LYS A 329 -0.20 -0.12 -33.81
CA LYS A 329 0.43 -1.38 -33.41
C LYS A 329 0.65 -1.46 -31.91
N PHE A 330 0.99 -0.35 -31.26
CA PHE A 330 1.15 -0.26 -29.81
C PHE A 330 -0.15 -0.56 -29.06
N ILE A 331 -1.29 -0.05 -29.55
CA ILE A 331 -2.62 -0.37 -29.00
C ILE A 331 -2.95 -1.85 -29.22
N GLU A 332 -2.73 -2.37 -30.43
CA GLU A 332 -3.03 -3.76 -30.80
C GLU A 332 -2.18 -4.78 -30.05
N ASP A 333 -0.94 -4.44 -29.71
CA ASP A 333 -0.03 -5.25 -28.90
C ASP A 333 -0.30 -5.10 -27.38
N GLY A 334 -1.46 -4.54 -27.00
CA GLY A 334 -1.91 -4.42 -25.62
C GLY A 334 -1.12 -3.41 -24.80
N TRP A 335 -0.68 -2.30 -25.41
CA TRP A 335 0.11 -1.24 -24.77
C TRP A 335 1.45 -1.74 -24.21
N SER A 336 2.01 -2.81 -24.78
CA SER A 336 3.28 -3.40 -24.35
C SER A 336 4.48 -2.54 -24.77
N LEU A 337 5.04 -1.80 -23.80
CA LEU A 337 6.28 -1.03 -24.02
C LEU A 337 7.45 -1.90 -24.49
N LYS A 338 7.51 -3.16 -24.03
CA LYS A 338 8.57 -4.09 -24.44
C LYS A 338 8.46 -4.44 -25.93
N HIS A 339 7.25 -4.67 -26.44
CA HIS A 339 7.05 -4.94 -27.86
C HIS A 339 7.38 -3.71 -28.72
N LEU A 340 6.94 -2.53 -28.30
CA LEU A 340 7.25 -1.27 -28.98
C LEU A 340 8.77 -1.01 -29.06
N VAL A 341 9.46 -1.10 -27.92
CA VAL A 341 10.92 -0.95 -27.86
C VAL A 341 11.60 -1.99 -28.76
N LYS A 342 11.19 -3.27 -28.70
CA LYS A 342 11.74 -4.32 -29.56
C LYS A 342 11.58 -3.98 -31.04
N GLN A 343 10.40 -3.54 -31.48
CA GLN A 343 10.15 -3.17 -32.88
C GLN A 343 11.08 -2.02 -33.32
N MET A 344 11.25 -1.00 -32.48
CA MET A 344 12.13 0.13 -32.76
C MET A 344 13.61 -0.28 -32.83
N VAL A 345 14.14 -0.99 -31.81
CA VAL A 345 15.58 -1.33 -31.76
C VAL A 345 15.99 -2.39 -32.77
N MET A 346 15.04 -3.21 -33.24
CA MET A 346 15.28 -4.20 -34.31
C MET A 346 15.17 -3.60 -35.72
N SER A 347 14.73 -2.34 -35.84
CA SER A 347 14.63 -1.67 -37.14
C SER A 347 16.00 -1.51 -37.80
N ARG A 348 16.02 -1.31 -39.13
CA ARG A 348 17.25 -0.89 -39.83
C ARG A 348 17.69 0.48 -39.32
N THR A 349 16.74 1.40 -39.15
CA THR A 349 17.00 2.80 -38.76
C THR A 349 17.75 2.90 -37.43
N TYR A 350 17.36 2.13 -36.41
CA TYR A 350 18.05 2.15 -35.11
C TYR A 350 19.46 1.55 -35.18
N ARG A 351 19.70 0.62 -36.11
CA ARG A 351 20.99 -0.08 -36.28
C ARG A 351 21.94 0.62 -37.26
N MET A 352 21.58 1.80 -37.75
CA MET A 352 22.45 2.61 -38.61
C MET A 352 23.61 3.20 -37.79
N SER A 353 24.73 3.48 -38.44
CA SER A 353 25.87 4.15 -37.80
C SER A 353 25.55 5.63 -37.54
N SER A 354 26.11 6.20 -36.47
CA SER A 354 26.12 7.66 -36.26
C SER A 354 27.25 8.40 -36.99
N SER A 355 28.01 7.70 -37.84
CA SER A 355 28.96 8.31 -38.76
C SER A 355 28.21 9.01 -39.89
N ALA A 356 28.13 10.34 -39.79
CA ALA A 356 27.35 11.17 -40.71
C ALA A 356 28.20 11.63 -41.91
N PRO A 357 27.77 11.42 -43.16
CA PRO A 357 28.20 12.27 -44.26
C PRO A 357 27.57 13.66 -44.09
N ALA A 358 28.31 14.73 -44.40
CA ALA A 358 27.77 16.09 -44.36
C ALA A 358 26.69 16.27 -45.43
N LEU A 359 25.41 16.13 -45.06
CA LEU A 359 24.27 16.29 -45.97
C LEU A 359 23.68 17.69 -45.81
N SER A 360 23.86 18.53 -46.83
CA SER A 360 23.34 19.91 -46.86
C SER A 360 21.82 20.01 -46.87
N GLN A 361 21.12 18.95 -47.29
CA GLN A 361 19.66 18.92 -47.43
C GLN A 361 18.90 18.62 -46.14
N ASP A 362 19.54 17.97 -45.16
CA ASP A 362 18.93 17.62 -43.87
C ASP A 362 19.96 17.77 -42.73
N PRO A 363 20.34 19.02 -42.39
CA PRO A 363 21.41 19.28 -41.43
C PRO A 363 21.09 18.78 -40.01
N ASP A 364 19.80 18.68 -39.66
CA ASP A 364 19.37 18.21 -38.34
C ASP A 364 19.05 16.71 -38.32
N ASN A 365 19.32 15.98 -39.41
CA ASN A 365 19.00 14.56 -39.57
C ASN A 365 17.52 14.22 -39.22
N ARG A 366 16.58 15.11 -39.60
CA ARG A 366 15.13 14.94 -39.36
C ARG A 366 14.56 13.73 -40.12
N LEU A 367 15.16 13.37 -41.24
CA LEU A 367 14.80 12.23 -42.09
C LEU A 367 15.55 10.94 -41.74
N LEU A 368 16.39 10.96 -40.69
CA LEU A 368 17.06 9.78 -40.13
C LEU A 368 17.93 9.03 -41.15
N SER A 369 18.76 9.79 -41.86
CA SER A 369 19.76 9.28 -42.81
C SER A 369 20.92 8.54 -42.15
N HIS A 370 21.15 8.78 -40.85
CA HIS A 370 22.10 8.12 -39.98
C HIS A 370 21.54 8.09 -38.54
N MET A 371 22.18 7.37 -37.62
CA MET A 371 21.75 7.39 -36.22
C MET A 371 22.20 8.68 -35.53
N ASN A 372 21.37 9.22 -34.64
CA ASN A 372 21.73 10.42 -33.89
C ASN A 372 22.67 10.05 -32.74
N ARG A 373 23.76 10.79 -32.59
CA ARG A 373 24.57 10.72 -31.37
C ARG A 373 23.75 11.16 -30.19
N LYS A 374 23.74 10.35 -29.14
CA LYS A 374 22.93 10.62 -27.95
C LYS A 374 23.83 10.86 -26.75
N ARG A 375 23.66 12.01 -26.11
CA ARG A 375 24.33 12.28 -24.86
C ARG A 375 23.72 11.45 -23.73
N LEU A 376 24.58 10.95 -22.82
CA LEU A 376 24.14 10.33 -21.58
C LEU A 376 23.48 11.36 -20.66
N ASP A 377 22.31 11.00 -20.13
CA ASP A 377 21.69 11.69 -19.01
C ASP A 377 22.58 11.63 -17.75
N ALA A 378 22.38 12.56 -16.81
CA ALA A 378 23.17 12.65 -15.58
C ALA A 378 23.22 11.32 -14.80
N GLU A 379 22.07 10.64 -14.70
CA GLU A 379 21.93 9.33 -14.05
C GLU A 379 22.72 8.25 -14.78
N CYS A 380 22.64 8.23 -16.12
CA CYS A 380 23.37 7.27 -16.95
C CYS A 380 24.88 7.53 -16.90
N LEU A 381 25.31 8.79 -16.85
CA LEU A 381 26.72 9.16 -16.71
C LEU A 381 27.30 8.69 -15.37
N ARG A 382 26.57 8.90 -14.27
CA ARG A 382 26.95 8.36 -12.94
C ARG A 382 27.03 6.83 -12.98
N ASP A 383 26.01 6.17 -13.51
CA ASP A 383 25.98 4.70 -13.62
C ASP A 383 27.10 4.16 -14.51
N ALA A 384 27.48 4.88 -15.57
CA ALA A 384 28.60 4.51 -16.44
C ALA A 384 29.93 4.56 -15.68
N MET A 385 30.20 5.60 -14.88
CA MET A 385 31.40 5.68 -14.04
C MET A 385 31.44 4.57 -12.99
N LEU A 386 30.33 4.32 -12.30
CA LEU A 386 30.23 3.22 -11.32
C LEU A 386 30.43 1.85 -11.97
N SER A 387 29.90 1.67 -13.19
CA SER A 387 30.07 0.43 -13.96
C SER A 387 31.51 0.22 -14.42
N ALA A 388 32.17 1.29 -14.91
CA ALA A 388 33.58 1.28 -15.30
C ALA A 388 34.48 0.97 -14.08
N ALA A 389 34.20 1.61 -12.95
CA ALA A 389 34.87 1.37 -11.67
C ALA A 389 34.60 -0.03 -11.08
N GLY A 390 33.51 -0.68 -11.47
CA GLY A 390 33.09 -1.97 -10.91
C GLY A 390 32.46 -1.88 -9.53
N THR A 391 32.03 -0.69 -9.12
CA THR A 391 31.41 -0.38 -7.83
C THR A 391 29.88 -0.33 -7.89
N LEU A 392 29.31 -0.39 -9.11
CA LEU A 392 27.86 -0.32 -9.32
C LEU A 392 27.13 -1.48 -8.64
N ASP A 393 26.34 -1.16 -7.62
CA ASP A 393 25.39 -2.09 -7.02
C ASP A 393 24.13 -2.19 -7.89
N ARG A 394 23.89 -3.41 -8.40
CA ARG A 394 22.76 -3.77 -9.26
C ARG A 394 21.59 -4.38 -8.50
N THR A 395 21.63 -4.38 -7.17
CA THR A 395 20.55 -4.88 -6.31
C THR A 395 19.24 -4.19 -6.67
N PHE A 396 18.23 -4.99 -7.01
CA PHE A 396 16.92 -4.52 -7.45
C PHE A 396 15.93 -4.48 -6.29
N GLY A 397 15.07 -3.46 -6.28
CA GLY A 397 14.08 -3.22 -5.24
C GLY A 397 14.67 -2.60 -3.97
N GLY A 398 13.85 -2.51 -2.93
CA GLY A 398 14.22 -1.88 -1.66
C GLY A 398 14.23 -0.35 -1.72
N PRO A 399 14.31 0.31 -0.55
CA PRO A 399 14.28 1.76 -0.46
C PRO A 399 15.53 2.38 -1.11
N GLY A 400 15.35 3.52 -1.78
CA GLY A 400 16.46 4.34 -2.28
C GLY A 400 17.18 5.12 -1.17
N VAL A 401 16.51 5.30 -0.03
CA VAL A 401 17.06 5.95 1.16
C VAL A 401 17.10 4.92 2.29
N SER A 402 18.32 4.48 2.65
CA SER A 402 18.55 3.36 3.57
C SER A 402 17.91 3.51 4.95
N GLU A 403 17.64 4.73 5.39
CA GLU A 403 17.09 5.03 6.72
C GLU A 403 15.56 5.10 6.76
N VAL A 404 14.89 4.95 5.61
CA VAL A 404 13.44 5.18 5.49
C VAL A 404 12.72 3.86 5.24
N LYS A 405 12.03 3.36 6.28
CA LYS A 405 11.31 2.07 6.23
C LYS A 405 9.81 2.20 5.90
N ALA A 406 9.17 3.28 6.33
CA ALA A 406 7.79 3.65 5.98
C ALA A 406 7.61 5.13 6.37
N VAL A 407 6.93 5.92 5.54
CA VAL A 407 6.85 7.38 5.72
C VAL A 407 5.41 7.82 5.90
N ASP A 408 5.08 8.35 7.07
CA ASP A 408 3.98 9.30 7.18
C ASP A 408 4.46 10.63 6.59
N SER A 409 3.73 11.16 5.60
CA SER A 409 4.05 12.46 5.00
C SER A 409 4.01 13.62 6.01
N ASN A 410 3.42 13.40 7.18
CA ASN A 410 3.35 14.36 8.29
C ASN A 410 4.54 14.25 9.27
N ASP A 411 5.46 13.29 9.10
CA ASP A 411 6.63 13.17 9.98
C ASP A 411 7.71 14.22 9.63
N GLN A 412 7.86 15.20 10.53
CA GLN A 412 8.85 16.28 10.39
C GLN A 412 10.30 15.78 10.30
N LYS A 413 10.63 14.62 10.87
CA LYS A 413 11.99 14.06 10.77
C LYS A 413 12.30 13.63 9.34
N ILE A 414 11.30 13.10 8.65
CA ILE A 414 11.45 12.62 7.28
C ILE A 414 11.42 13.79 6.30
N GLN A 415 10.64 14.84 6.58
CA GLN A 415 10.68 16.09 5.82
C GLN A 415 12.07 16.76 5.85
N ASN A 416 12.81 16.58 6.95
CA ASN A 416 14.14 17.17 7.12
C ASN A 416 15.30 16.28 6.68
N ILE A 417 15.04 15.06 6.18
CA ILE A 417 16.12 14.12 5.79
C ILE A 417 16.99 14.64 4.64
N GLU A 418 16.43 15.53 3.81
CA GLU A 418 17.16 16.15 2.70
C GLU A 418 18.30 17.04 3.20
N TYR A 419 18.16 17.65 4.39
CA TYR A 419 19.17 18.54 4.96
C TYR A 419 20.33 17.72 5.55
N GLY A 420 21.48 17.77 4.87
CA GLY A 420 22.68 17.03 5.28
C GLY A 420 22.75 15.61 4.73
N TYR A 421 21.85 15.23 3.81
CA TYR A 421 21.92 13.92 3.15
C TYR A 421 23.23 13.78 2.38
N GLN A 422 23.95 12.68 2.65
CA GLN A 422 25.19 12.37 1.95
C GLN A 422 24.94 11.32 0.87
N PHE A 423 25.17 11.70 -0.39
CA PHE A 423 25.04 10.81 -1.55
C PHE A 423 26.25 9.87 -1.67
N LEU A 424 26.34 8.88 -0.78
CA LEU A 424 27.45 7.93 -0.71
C LEU A 424 27.13 6.57 -1.36
N ASP A 425 25.88 6.34 -1.79
CA ASP A 425 25.49 5.09 -2.40
C ASP A 425 26.22 4.86 -3.74
N THR A 426 26.40 3.59 -4.10
CA THR A 426 26.87 3.16 -5.43
C THR A 426 25.81 2.37 -6.17
N ARG A 427 24.54 2.47 -5.73
CA ARG A 427 23.42 1.82 -6.42
C ARG A 427 23.18 2.52 -7.74
N ARG A 428 22.53 1.81 -8.66
CA ARG A 428 21.98 2.41 -9.88
C ARG A 428 21.26 3.71 -9.53
N SER A 429 21.51 4.75 -10.29
CA SER A 429 21.00 6.12 -10.05
C SER A 429 19.47 6.19 -9.98
N LEU A 430 18.78 5.17 -10.49
CA LEU A 430 17.35 4.93 -10.26
C LEU A 430 16.95 4.90 -8.76
N TYR A 431 17.85 4.45 -7.89
CA TYR A 431 17.66 4.37 -6.45
C TYR A 431 18.29 5.55 -5.70
N THR A 432 19.00 6.44 -6.37
CA THR A 432 19.57 7.63 -5.74
C THR A 432 18.44 8.60 -5.37
N ALA A 433 18.50 9.11 -4.15
CA ALA A 433 17.46 10.01 -3.65
C ALA A 433 17.35 11.29 -4.50
N ALA A 434 16.11 11.71 -4.78
CA ALA A 434 15.80 12.95 -5.48
C ALA A 434 14.97 13.85 -4.57
N PHE A 435 15.64 14.75 -3.83
CA PHE A 435 14.98 15.70 -2.94
C PHE A 435 14.75 17.04 -3.61
N ARG A 436 13.69 17.75 -3.20
CA ARG A 436 13.31 19.06 -3.78
C ARG A 436 14.38 20.12 -3.53
N ASN A 437 14.97 20.13 -2.33
CA ASN A 437 15.90 21.17 -1.91
C ASN A 437 17.39 20.76 -2.02
N VAL A 438 17.69 19.46 -2.06
CA VAL A 438 19.07 18.95 -2.13
C VAL A 438 19.20 17.93 -3.24
N ARG A 439 20.16 18.15 -4.14
CA ARG A 439 20.43 17.27 -5.28
C ARG A 439 21.82 16.67 -5.17
N HIS A 440 22.01 15.52 -5.81
CA HIS A 440 23.34 14.96 -6.00
C HIS A 440 24.20 15.96 -6.78
N PRO A 441 25.45 16.27 -6.36
CA PRO A 441 26.27 17.31 -7.01
C PRO A 441 26.50 17.09 -8.51
N LEU A 442 26.66 15.83 -8.93
CA LEU A 442 26.72 15.48 -10.36
C LEU A 442 25.43 15.84 -11.11
N PHE A 443 24.25 15.60 -10.52
CA PHE A 443 22.97 15.86 -11.18
C PHE A 443 22.74 17.36 -11.37
N GLU A 444 23.19 18.18 -10.42
CA GLU A 444 23.14 19.65 -10.53
C GLU A 444 23.96 20.19 -11.71
N VAL A 445 25.11 19.59 -12.00
CA VAL A 445 26.03 20.05 -13.05
C VAL A 445 25.70 19.48 -14.44
N PHE A 446 25.09 18.29 -14.51
CA PHE A 446 24.86 17.54 -15.75
C PHE A 446 23.41 17.56 -16.26
N ASP A 447 22.75 18.71 -16.15
CA ASP A 447 21.43 18.97 -16.74
C ASP A 447 20.33 17.98 -16.29
N PHE A 448 20.34 17.55 -15.01
CA PHE A 448 19.29 16.71 -14.47
C PHE A 448 17.91 17.41 -14.52
N ALA A 449 16.86 16.62 -14.72
CA ALA A 449 15.50 17.13 -14.79
C ALA A 449 15.10 17.83 -13.48
N ASP A 450 14.53 19.04 -13.58
CA ASP A 450 13.92 19.71 -12.45
C ASP A 450 12.67 18.94 -11.98
N ILE A 451 12.79 18.29 -10.83
CA ILE A 451 11.71 17.49 -10.21
C ILE A 451 10.52 18.33 -9.71
N ASN A 452 10.64 19.66 -9.73
CA ASN A 452 9.55 20.57 -9.36
C ASN A 452 8.66 20.95 -10.55
N GLN A 453 9.01 20.54 -11.78
CA GLN A 453 8.29 20.92 -12.98
C GLN A 453 8.16 19.74 -13.95
N PRO A 454 7.07 19.66 -14.74
CA PRO A 454 6.97 18.68 -15.82
C PRO A 454 8.00 19.02 -16.91
N ILE A 455 8.76 18.01 -17.35
CA ILE A 455 9.77 18.17 -18.40
C ILE A 455 9.52 17.17 -19.52
N ALA A 456 9.30 17.72 -20.72
CA ALA A 456 9.08 17.00 -21.98
C ALA A 456 10.38 16.40 -22.54
N GLN A 457 11.42 17.23 -22.51
CA GLN A 457 12.73 17.00 -23.09
C GLN A 457 13.73 17.72 -22.19
N ARG A 458 14.81 17.02 -21.83
CA ARG A 458 15.87 17.61 -21.03
C ARG A 458 16.75 18.51 -21.89
N THR A 459 17.13 19.65 -21.34
CA THR A 459 18.19 20.47 -21.92
C THR A 459 19.49 19.68 -21.86
N THR A 460 20.33 19.81 -22.88
CA THR A 460 21.68 19.23 -22.86
C THR A 460 22.67 20.36 -23.12
N SER A 461 23.62 20.55 -22.20
CA SER A 461 24.62 21.61 -22.29
C SER A 461 26.01 21.01 -22.30
N THR A 462 26.91 21.51 -23.16
CA THR A 462 28.32 21.08 -23.18
C THR A 462 29.19 22.27 -22.77
N VAL A 463 29.36 22.44 -21.46
CA VAL A 463 30.05 23.59 -20.87
C VAL A 463 31.34 23.18 -20.17
N ALA A 464 32.30 24.12 -20.09
CA ALA A 464 33.61 23.86 -19.48
C ALA A 464 33.51 23.45 -18.00
N THR A 465 32.51 23.97 -17.26
CA THR A 465 32.28 23.64 -15.85
C THR A 465 31.99 22.17 -15.62
N GLN A 466 31.33 21.49 -16.56
CA GLN A 466 31.10 20.04 -16.50
C GLN A 466 32.40 19.24 -16.62
N ALA A 467 33.30 19.64 -17.53
CA ALA A 467 34.61 19.01 -17.66
C ALA A 467 35.45 19.24 -16.39
N LEU A 468 35.45 20.48 -15.87
CA LEU A 468 36.11 20.81 -14.61
C LEU A 468 35.54 20.00 -13.43
N PHE A 469 34.24 19.75 -13.38
CA PHE A 469 33.65 18.88 -12.35
C PHE A 469 34.21 17.46 -12.41
N LEU A 470 34.29 16.85 -13.60
CA LEU A 470 34.84 15.50 -13.76
C LEU A 470 36.33 15.44 -13.37
N MET A 471 37.08 16.50 -13.61
CA MET A 471 38.49 16.60 -13.24
C MET A 471 38.74 16.84 -11.75
N ASN A 472 37.81 17.46 -11.03
CA ASN A 472 38.06 17.94 -9.66
C ASN A 472 37.16 17.31 -8.59
N SER A 473 36.09 16.62 -8.97
CA SER A 473 35.16 16.01 -8.01
C SER A 473 35.84 14.88 -7.23
N PRO A 474 35.88 14.95 -5.88
CA PRO A 474 36.47 13.88 -5.06
C PRO A 474 35.83 12.52 -5.32
N LYS A 475 34.51 12.49 -5.59
CA LYS A 475 33.78 11.25 -5.90
C LYS A 475 34.17 10.68 -7.26
N VAL A 476 34.40 11.53 -8.27
CA VAL A 476 34.87 11.05 -9.59
C VAL A 476 36.30 10.51 -9.47
N ILE A 477 37.17 11.20 -8.74
CA ILE A 477 38.55 10.75 -8.48
C ILE A 477 38.55 9.41 -7.73
N GLU A 478 37.72 9.26 -6.70
CA GLU A 478 37.56 8.00 -5.96
C GLU A 478 37.13 6.85 -6.87
N GLN A 479 36.13 7.06 -7.74
CA GLN A 479 35.71 6.05 -8.71
C GLN A 479 36.81 5.74 -9.74
N ALA A 480 37.60 6.73 -10.16
CA ALA A 480 38.72 6.52 -11.07
C ALA A 480 39.83 5.67 -10.42
N ARG A 481 40.06 5.80 -9.10
CA ARG A 481 40.98 4.92 -8.36
C ARG A 481 40.48 3.48 -8.32
N TYR A 482 39.19 3.25 -8.10
CA TYR A 482 38.60 1.90 -8.17
C TYR A 482 38.72 1.29 -9.58
N ALA A 483 38.48 2.09 -10.61
CA ALA A 483 38.69 1.68 -12.00
C ALA A 483 40.16 1.33 -12.27
N ALA A 484 41.10 2.12 -11.76
CA ALA A 484 42.54 1.87 -11.86
C ALA A 484 42.94 0.56 -11.20
N ASP A 485 42.45 0.27 -9.99
CA ASP A 485 42.71 -0.99 -9.29
C ASP A 485 42.24 -2.20 -10.13
N ARG A 486 41.09 -2.08 -10.80
CA ARG A 486 40.57 -3.12 -11.68
C ARG A 486 41.42 -3.30 -12.93
N VAL A 487 41.84 -2.22 -13.57
CA VAL A 487 42.72 -2.25 -14.74
C VAL A 487 44.08 -2.86 -14.38
N LEU A 488 44.69 -2.43 -13.28
CA LEU A 488 45.98 -2.93 -12.81
C LEU A 488 45.95 -4.45 -12.51
N LYS A 489 44.81 -4.96 -12.01
CA LYS A 489 44.60 -6.40 -11.77
C LYS A 489 44.30 -7.21 -13.03
N SER A 490 43.94 -6.57 -14.15
CA SER A 490 43.52 -7.27 -15.36
C SER A 490 44.68 -7.95 -16.12
N SER A 491 45.89 -7.43 -16.01
CA SER A 491 47.09 -7.95 -16.67
C SER A 491 48.34 -7.43 -15.96
N PRO A 492 49.47 -8.16 -15.98
CA PRO A 492 50.77 -7.62 -15.55
C PRO A 492 51.37 -6.63 -16.58
N GLU A 493 50.98 -6.73 -17.85
CA GLU A 493 51.56 -5.95 -18.96
C GLU A 493 50.85 -4.62 -19.16
N MET A 494 51.59 -3.57 -19.56
CA MET A 494 51.05 -2.22 -19.76
C MET A 494 50.05 -2.16 -20.92
N GLU A 495 50.35 -2.82 -22.03
CA GLU A 495 49.53 -2.76 -23.25
C GLU A 495 48.10 -3.28 -23.05
N PRO A 496 47.88 -4.49 -22.50
CA PRO A 496 46.53 -4.94 -22.16
C PRO A 496 45.82 -4.06 -21.12
N ARG A 497 46.55 -3.40 -20.21
CA ARG A 497 45.96 -2.46 -19.24
C ARG A 497 45.42 -1.20 -19.92
N ILE A 498 46.17 -0.64 -20.89
CA ILE A 498 45.69 0.50 -21.68
C ILE A 498 44.41 0.09 -22.41
N GLU A 499 44.41 -1.06 -23.08
CA GLU A 499 43.22 -1.57 -23.77
C GLU A 499 42.03 -1.79 -22.81
N ALA A 500 42.28 -2.35 -21.62
CA ALA A 500 41.25 -2.53 -20.60
C ALA A 500 40.65 -1.21 -20.10
N ALA A 501 41.47 -0.15 -19.95
CA ALA A 501 41.01 1.17 -19.54
C ALA A 501 40.13 1.84 -20.61
N PHE A 502 40.51 1.75 -21.88
CA PHE A 502 39.69 2.21 -23.00
C PHE A 502 38.40 1.41 -23.13
N GLN A 503 38.46 0.08 -23.01
CA GLN A 503 37.27 -0.77 -23.13
C GLN A 503 36.28 -0.55 -21.99
N SER A 504 36.76 -0.33 -20.76
CA SER A 504 35.89 -0.09 -19.59
C SER A 504 35.29 1.31 -19.57
N SER A 505 35.99 2.30 -20.14
CA SER A 505 35.56 3.70 -20.14
C SER A 505 34.78 4.06 -21.42
N LEU A 506 35.36 3.81 -22.59
CA LEU A 506 34.86 4.27 -23.90
C LEU A 506 34.27 3.12 -24.75
N GLN A 507 34.25 1.89 -24.24
CA GLN A 507 33.72 0.69 -24.92
C GLN A 507 34.34 0.36 -26.30
N ARG A 508 35.51 0.91 -26.60
CA ARG A 508 36.30 0.60 -27.80
C ARG A 508 37.76 0.35 -27.47
N ARG A 509 38.51 -0.10 -28.47
CA ARG A 509 39.98 -0.17 -28.39
C ARG A 509 40.61 1.20 -28.68
N PRO A 510 41.78 1.51 -28.11
CA PRO A 510 42.54 2.68 -28.48
C PRO A 510 43.03 2.57 -29.92
N THR A 511 43.12 3.70 -30.61
CA THR A 511 43.87 3.82 -31.87
C THR A 511 45.37 3.68 -31.61
N ALA A 512 46.16 3.42 -32.66
CA ALA A 512 47.61 3.31 -32.53
C ALA A 512 48.25 4.60 -31.96
N ASN A 513 47.75 5.77 -32.34
CA ASN A 513 48.25 7.05 -31.84
C ASN A 513 47.89 7.27 -30.36
N GLU A 514 46.65 7.01 -29.96
CA GLU A 514 46.22 7.12 -28.56
C GLU A 514 47.02 6.17 -27.66
N LYS A 515 47.26 4.95 -28.13
CA LYS A 515 48.07 3.96 -27.40
C LYS A 515 49.50 4.45 -27.16
N THR A 516 50.14 5.03 -28.17
CA THR A 516 51.48 5.63 -28.01
C THR A 516 51.46 6.80 -27.03
N GLN A 517 50.52 7.74 -27.18
CA GLN A 517 50.41 8.91 -26.29
C GLN A 517 50.21 8.52 -24.82
N VAL A 518 49.40 7.49 -24.57
CA VAL A 518 49.15 7.00 -23.22
C VAL A 518 50.38 6.31 -22.66
N ARG A 519 51.09 5.50 -23.47
CA ARG A 519 52.35 4.88 -23.06
C ARG A 519 53.37 5.93 -22.64
N ASP A 520 53.60 6.93 -23.50
CA ASP A 520 54.53 8.02 -23.24
C ASP A 520 54.17 8.77 -21.95
N PHE A 521 52.88 9.06 -21.73
CA PHE A 521 52.39 9.71 -20.51
C PHE A 521 52.65 8.87 -19.25
N LEU A 522 52.35 7.57 -19.29
CA LEU A 522 52.54 6.67 -18.15
C LEU A 522 54.02 6.51 -17.82
N GLU A 523 54.88 6.35 -18.83
CA GLU A 523 56.33 6.21 -18.66
C GLU A 523 56.97 7.51 -18.16
N SER A 524 56.59 8.68 -18.71
CA SER A 524 57.14 9.96 -18.29
C SER A 524 56.75 10.36 -16.86
N SER A 525 55.61 9.87 -16.39
CA SER A 525 55.04 10.23 -15.09
C SER A 525 55.38 9.25 -13.98
N GLN A 526 55.93 8.07 -14.31
CA GLN A 526 56.31 7.06 -13.33
C GLN A 526 57.77 7.28 -12.90
N SER A 527 57.97 7.64 -11.63
CA SER A 527 59.31 7.72 -11.06
C SER A 527 59.90 6.32 -10.81
N GLY A 528 61.23 6.19 -10.85
CA GLY A 528 61.91 4.91 -10.58
C GLY A 528 61.68 4.33 -9.18
N ASN A 529 61.17 5.15 -8.24
CA ASN A 529 60.84 4.77 -6.86
C ASN A 529 59.32 4.84 -6.60
N ALA A 530 58.48 4.81 -7.64
CA ALA A 530 57.03 4.92 -7.49
C ALA A 530 56.47 3.79 -6.61
N THR A 531 55.70 4.17 -5.60
CA THR A 531 54.98 3.20 -4.77
C THR A 531 53.79 2.61 -5.53
N ALA A 532 53.21 1.51 -5.02
CA ALA A 532 51.99 0.96 -5.60
C ALA A 532 50.83 1.97 -5.60
N GLU A 533 50.78 2.87 -4.62
CA GLU A 533 49.78 3.93 -4.55
C GLU A 533 50.03 5.01 -5.61
N ASP A 534 51.28 5.42 -5.85
CA ASP A 534 51.62 6.36 -6.92
C ASP A 534 51.23 5.81 -8.30
N VAL A 535 51.51 4.53 -8.54
CA VAL A 535 51.11 3.85 -9.77
C VAL A 535 49.59 3.83 -9.91
N ARG A 536 48.85 3.49 -8.84
CA ARG A 536 47.39 3.54 -8.86
C ARG A 536 46.88 4.93 -9.22
N ASP A 537 47.44 5.97 -8.61
CA ASP A 537 46.98 7.34 -8.81
C ASP A 537 47.32 7.86 -10.20
N LEU A 538 48.44 7.45 -10.78
CA LEU A 538 48.77 7.73 -12.17
C LEU A 538 47.74 7.11 -13.13
N TRP A 539 47.40 5.83 -12.94
CA TRP A 539 46.35 5.17 -13.73
C TRP A 539 44.97 5.79 -13.51
N ALA A 540 44.66 6.21 -12.28
CA ALA A 540 43.41 6.90 -11.97
C ALA A 540 43.30 8.23 -12.71
N ARG A 541 44.38 9.03 -12.80
CA ARG A 541 44.41 10.28 -13.59
C ARG A 541 44.20 10.03 -15.07
N PHE A 542 44.79 8.96 -15.61
CA PHE A 542 44.56 8.58 -17.00
C PHE A 542 43.09 8.22 -17.25
N ILE A 543 42.50 7.35 -16.42
CA ILE A 543 41.08 6.97 -16.53
C ILE A 543 40.15 8.19 -16.36
N GLN A 544 40.46 9.06 -15.40
CA GLN A 544 39.72 10.31 -15.20
C GLN A 544 39.79 11.21 -16.44
N THR A 545 40.92 11.24 -17.13
CA THR A 545 41.08 11.98 -18.40
C THR A 545 40.16 11.40 -19.47
N LEU A 546 40.08 10.06 -19.59
CA LEU A 546 39.12 9.40 -20.49
C LEU A 546 37.68 9.81 -20.16
N TRP A 547 37.29 9.79 -18.88
CA TRP A 547 35.94 10.18 -18.46
C TRP A 547 35.61 11.65 -18.68
N SER A 548 36.63 12.52 -18.69
CA SER A 548 36.47 13.96 -18.94
C SER A 548 36.29 14.30 -20.43
N THR A 549 36.53 13.33 -21.34
CA THR A 549 36.32 13.53 -22.77
C THR A 549 34.84 13.66 -23.12
N PRO A 550 34.49 14.30 -24.25
CA PRO A 550 33.16 14.21 -24.80
C PRO A 550 32.75 12.76 -25.09
N GLU A 551 33.65 11.91 -25.58
CA GLU A 551 33.33 10.54 -25.98
C GLU A 551 32.71 9.71 -24.84
N PHE A 552 33.18 9.87 -23.60
CA PHE A 552 32.58 9.20 -22.45
C PHE A 552 31.12 9.61 -22.17
N ARG A 553 30.70 10.78 -22.65
CA ARG A 553 29.37 11.35 -22.42
C ARG A 553 28.40 11.10 -23.57
N PHE A 554 28.83 10.52 -24.69
CA PHE A 554 27.99 10.29 -25.86
C PHE A 554 27.93 8.80 -26.22
N LEU A 555 26.79 8.40 -26.78
CA LEU A 555 26.55 7.11 -27.40
C LEU A 555 26.51 7.34 -28.91
N ASP A 556 27.37 6.62 -29.62
CA ASP A 556 27.51 6.64 -31.08
C ASP A 556 26.84 5.43 -31.75
#